data_AF-A0A9W5ETR6-F1
#
_entry.id   AF-A0A9W5ETR6-F1
#
_cell.length_a   1.000
_cell.length_b   1.000
_cell.length_c   1.000
_cell.angle_alpha   90.00
_cell.angle_beta   90.00
_cell.angle_gamma   90.00
#
_symmetry.space_group_name_H-M   'P 1'
#
loop_
_entity.id
_entity.type
_entity.pdbx_description
1 polymer ?
#
loop_
_entity_poly.entity_id
_entity_poly.type
_entity_poly.pdbx_seq_one_letter_code
_entity_poly.pdbx_strand_id
1 'polypeptide(L)'
;MNDHSYTLDRWATPDDPESVPIRFADLRKIERACQGIWAIARIVGNSATEPESTGAEPLESWISANLLGGIESLCDHIADLAETAMDGAQLELRVAMTEGSLH
;
A
#
# COMPACT_ATOMS: atom_id res chain seq x y z
N MET A 1 -30.98 6.72 0.83
CA MET A 1 -30.05 7.66 1.47
C MET A 1 -29.99 8.89 0.58
N ASN A 2 -30.06 10.11 1.10
CA ASN A 2 -30.00 11.33 0.27
C ASN A 2 -28.53 11.60 -0.05
N ASP A 3 -28.13 11.42 -1.31
CA ASP A 3 -26.77 11.72 -1.78
C ASP A 3 -26.54 13.23 -1.76
N HIS A 4 -25.88 13.70 -0.71
CA HIS A 4 -25.45 15.09 -0.62
C HIS A 4 -24.15 15.24 -1.41
N SER A 5 -24.05 16.25 -2.27
CA SER A 5 -22.87 16.52 -3.12
C SER A 5 -21.55 16.68 -2.35
N TYR A 6 -21.60 16.92 -1.04
CA TYR A 6 -20.43 17.03 -0.16
C TYR A 6 -20.04 15.74 0.57
N THR A 7 -20.87 14.70 0.49
CA THR A 7 -20.59 13.37 1.08
C THR A 7 -20.29 12.32 0.02
N LEU A 8 -20.27 12.73 -1.26
CA LEU A 8 -19.95 11.85 -2.38
C LEU A 8 -18.45 11.54 -2.37
N ASP A 9 -18.09 10.26 -2.15
CA ASP A 9 -16.71 9.82 -2.37
C ASP A 9 -16.44 9.74 -3.87
N ARG A 10 -15.65 10.69 -4.37
CA ARG A 10 -15.24 10.76 -5.79
C ARG A 10 -14.26 9.66 -6.21
N TRP A 11 -13.73 8.89 -5.25
CA TRP A 11 -12.82 7.77 -5.50
C TRP A 11 -13.51 6.41 -5.42
N ALA A 12 -14.77 6.37 -4.99
CA ALA A 12 -15.56 5.14 -5.01
C ALA A 12 -16.09 4.86 -6.42
N THR A 13 -15.94 3.62 -6.86
CA THR A 13 -16.59 3.11 -8.07
C THR A 13 -18.09 2.94 -7.76
N PRO A 14 -19.01 3.14 -8.73
CA PRO A 14 -20.45 3.02 -8.47
C PRO A 14 -20.91 1.69 -7.86
N ASP A 15 -20.13 0.63 -8.05
CA ASP A 15 -20.41 -0.72 -7.54
C ASP A 15 -19.59 -1.06 -6.28
N ASP A 16 -18.77 -0.13 -5.76
CA ASP A 16 -17.98 -0.38 -4.56
C ASP A 16 -18.90 -0.40 -3.33
N PRO A 17 -18.77 -1.41 -2.44
CA PRO A 17 -19.51 -1.44 -1.18
C PRO A 17 -19.16 -0.23 -0.31
N GLU A 18 -20.18 0.30 0.40
CA GLU A 18 -20.02 1.44 1.32
C GLU A 18 -18.98 1.17 2.43
N SER A 19 -18.82 -0.08 2.83
CA SER A 19 -17.79 -0.50 3.79
C SER A 19 -17.30 -1.90 3.51
N VAL A 20 -16.01 -2.13 3.76
CA VAL A 20 -15.35 -3.43 3.60
C VAL A 20 -14.47 -3.75 4.80
N PRO A 21 -14.49 -5.00 5.30
CA PRO A 21 -13.61 -5.41 6.37
C PRO A 21 -12.17 -5.53 5.83
N ILE A 22 -11.22 -4.91 6.53
CA ILE A 22 -9.79 -5.03 6.22
C ILE A 22 -9.09 -5.73 7.39
N ARG A 23 -8.26 -6.72 7.08
CA ARG A 23 -7.46 -7.41 8.10
C ARG A 23 -6.39 -6.46 8.63
N PHE A 24 -6.38 -6.22 9.95
CA PHE A 24 -5.32 -5.44 10.61
C PHE A 24 -3.91 -5.96 10.32
N ALA A 25 -3.75 -7.27 10.15
CA ALA A 25 -2.46 -7.86 9.79
C ALA A 25 -1.90 -7.31 8.47
N ASP A 26 -2.76 -7.05 7.48
CA ASP A 26 -2.35 -6.51 6.18
C ASP A 26 -2.04 -5.02 6.29
N LEU A 27 -2.82 -4.25 7.06
CA LEU A 27 -2.48 -2.85 7.39
C LEU A 27 -1.10 -2.74 8.08
N ARG A 28 -0.78 -3.67 8.99
CA ARG A 28 0.54 -3.72 9.65
C ARG A 28 1.67 -4.09 8.68
N LYS A 29 1.40 -4.88 7.65
CA LYS A 29 2.40 -5.18 6.60
C LYS A 29 2.65 -3.94 5.75
N ILE A 30 1.59 -3.23 5.34
CA ILE A 30 1.68 -1.97 4.61
C ILE A 30 2.48 -0.93 5.43
N GLU A 31 2.16 -0.76 6.71
CA GLU A 31 2.89 0.13 7.62
C GLU A 31 4.40 -0.17 7.62
N ARG A 32 4.78 -1.44 7.78
CA ARG A 32 6.19 -1.85 7.77
C ARG A 32 6.86 -1.65 6.41
N ALA A 33 6.16 -1.91 5.31
CA ALA A 33 6.67 -1.68 3.97
C ALA A 33 6.95 -0.18 3.74
N CYS A 34 6.02 0.70 4.13
CA CYS A 34 6.21 2.15 4.07
C CYS A 34 7.42 2.62 4.90
N GLN A 35 7.59 2.09 6.11
CA GLN A 35 8.76 2.40 6.95
C GLN A 35 10.07 1.92 6.30
N GLY A 36 10.06 0.73 5.69
CA GLY A 36 11.19 0.20 4.93
C GLY A 36 11.56 1.08 3.73
N ILE A 37 10.57 1.47 2.92
CA ILE A 37 10.75 2.38 1.78
C ILE A 37 11.38 3.70 2.24
N TRP A 38 10.82 4.30 3.30
CA TRP A 38 11.33 5.57 3.83
C TRP A 38 12.78 5.46 4.32
N ALA A 39 13.11 4.38 5.03
CA ALA A 39 14.46 4.14 5.53
C ALA A 39 15.46 3.97 4.37
N ILE A 40 15.12 3.16 3.36
CA ILE A 40 15.97 2.95 2.19
C ILE A 40 16.16 4.26 1.41
N ALA A 41 15.06 4.99 1.16
CA ALA A 41 15.11 6.27 0.45
C ALA A 41 16.04 7.28 1.14
N ARG A 42 16.01 7.34 2.48
CA ARG A 42 16.95 8.18 3.25
C ARG A 42 18.39 7.70 3.14
N ILE A 43 18.64 6.39 3.21
CA ILE A 43 19.99 5.84 3.11
C ILE A 43 20.60 6.18 1.74
N VAL A 44 19.88 5.87 0.66
CA VAL A 44 20.33 6.14 -0.71
C VAL A 44 20.42 7.65 -0.97
N GLY A 45 19.41 8.41 -0.56
CA GLY A 45 19.36 9.86 -0.72
C GLY A 45 20.54 10.55 -0.03
N ASN A 46 20.76 10.28 1.26
CA ASN A 46 21.87 10.86 2.01
C ASN A 46 23.22 10.52 1.38
N SER A 47 23.40 9.27 0.94
CA SER A 47 24.62 8.85 0.26
C SER A 47 24.84 9.57 -1.08
N ALA A 48 23.77 9.92 -1.80
CA ALA A 48 23.85 10.56 -3.11
C ALA A 48 24.02 12.08 -3.03
N THR A 49 23.42 12.74 -2.02
CA THR A 49 23.32 14.21 -1.96
C THR A 49 24.26 14.85 -0.95
N GLU A 50 24.63 14.15 0.12
CA GLU A 50 25.45 14.69 1.20
C GLU A 50 26.53 13.72 1.68
N PRO A 51 27.36 13.15 0.78
CA PRO A 51 28.36 12.15 1.18
C PRO A 51 29.35 12.69 2.23
N GLU A 52 29.73 13.95 2.09
CA GLU A 52 30.73 14.59 2.96
C GLU A 52 30.16 15.03 4.33
N SER A 53 28.84 15.14 4.48
CA SER A 53 28.20 15.48 5.77
C SER A 53 28.28 14.35 6.79
N THR A 54 28.47 13.10 6.35
CA THR A 54 28.39 11.93 7.22
C THR A 54 29.75 11.42 7.70
N GLY A 55 30.84 11.84 7.04
CA GLY A 55 32.17 11.28 7.24
C GLY A 55 32.31 9.80 6.82
N ALA A 56 31.27 9.22 6.22
CA ALA A 56 31.26 7.86 5.70
C ALA A 56 31.50 7.86 4.18
N GLU A 57 32.05 6.76 3.67
CA GLU A 57 32.20 6.57 2.23
C GLU A 57 30.82 6.45 1.55
N PRO A 58 30.61 7.09 0.38
CA PRO A 58 29.36 6.92 -0.37
C PRO A 58 29.11 5.46 -0.72
N LEU A 59 27.85 5.06 -0.75
CA LEU A 59 27.44 3.75 -1.22
C LEU A 59 27.90 3.51 -2.65
N GLU A 60 28.48 2.34 -2.89
CA GLU A 60 28.78 1.88 -4.24
C GLU A 60 27.50 1.81 -5.08
N SER A 61 27.62 2.07 -6.38
CA SER A 61 26.48 2.16 -7.30
C SER A 61 25.60 0.91 -7.29
N TRP A 62 26.18 -0.28 -7.18
CA TRP A 62 25.43 -1.54 -7.14
C TRP A 62 24.67 -1.72 -5.82
N ILE A 63 25.17 -1.17 -4.71
CA ILE A 63 24.46 -1.19 -3.41
C ILE A 63 23.24 -0.30 -3.51
N SER A 64 23.40 0.92 -4.02
CA SER A 64 22.30 1.86 -4.25
C SER A 64 21.25 1.26 -5.19
N ALA A 65 21.66 0.62 -6.28
CA ALA A 65 20.74 -0.04 -7.21
C ALA A 65 19.93 -1.17 -6.56
N ASN A 66 20.57 -2.04 -5.77
CA ASN A 66 19.87 -3.11 -5.05
C ASN A 66 18.89 -2.58 -4.00
N LEU A 67 19.27 -1.51 -3.30
CA LEU A 67 18.40 -0.84 -2.33
C LEU A 67 17.15 -0.26 -3.01
N LEU A 68 17.32 0.41 -4.16
CA LEU A 68 16.20 0.92 -4.94
C LEU A 68 15.31 -0.21 -5.50
N GLY A 69 15.89 -1.33 -5.97
CA GLY A 69 15.11 -2.52 -6.32
C GLY A 69 14.35 -3.13 -5.14
N GLY A 70 14.89 -2.99 -3.92
CA GLY A 70 14.17 -3.31 -2.69
C GLY A 70 12.94 -2.42 -2.45
N ILE A 71 13.03 -1.12 -2.78
CA ILE A 71 11.86 -0.22 -2.75
C ILE A 71 10.80 -0.68 -3.75
N GLU A 72 11.20 -1.01 -4.99
CA GLU A 72 10.29 -1.53 -6.02
C GLU A 72 9.55 -2.77 -5.52
N SER A 73 10.27 -3.75 -4.96
CA SER A 73 9.67 -4.97 -4.40
C SER A 73 8.71 -4.70 -3.22
N LEU A 74 9.00 -3.69 -2.38
CA LEU A 74 8.09 -3.29 -1.30
C LEU A 74 6.83 -2.59 -1.84
N CYS A 75 6.95 -1.79 -2.90
CA CYS A 75 5.81 -1.19 -3.58
C CYS A 75 4.91 -2.26 -4.21
N ASP A 76 5.49 -3.23 -4.90
CA ASP A 76 4.77 -4.38 -5.46
C ASP A 76 4.03 -5.14 -4.36
N HIS A 77 4.71 -5.40 -3.23
CA HIS A 77 4.07 -6.07 -2.10
C HIS A 77 2.88 -5.29 -1.51
N ILE A 78 2.96 -3.96 -1.46
CA ILE A 78 1.83 -3.11 -1.03
C ILE A 78 0.67 -3.23 -2.04
N ALA A 79 0.97 -3.23 -3.35
CA ALA A 79 -0.04 -3.39 -4.38
C ALA A 79 -0.74 -4.75 -4.28
N ASP A 80 0.00 -5.84 -4.09
CA ASP A 80 -0.55 -7.19 -3.89
C ASP A 80 -1.48 -7.26 -2.67
N LEU A 81 -1.09 -6.60 -1.56
CA LEU A 81 -1.92 -6.55 -0.35
C LEU A 81 -3.21 -5.74 -0.57
N ALA A 82 -3.14 -4.66 -1.35
CA ALA A 82 -4.31 -3.87 -1.70
C ALA A 82 -5.25 -4.66 -2.63
N GLU A 83 -4.72 -5.30 -3.67
CA GLU A 83 -5.48 -6.16 -4.59
C GLU A 83 -6.18 -7.28 -3.83
N THR A 84 -5.44 -8.01 -2.98
CA THR A 84 -6.01 -9.08 -2.16
C THR A 84 -7.14 -8.59 -1.24
N ALA A 85 -7.01 -7.39 -0.69
CA ALA A 85 -8.04 -6.80 0.17
C ALA A 85 -9.30 -6.43 -0.63
N MET A 86 -9.15 -5.89 -1.85
CA MET A 86 -10.25 -5.54 -2.74
C MET A 86 -10.98 -6.79 -3.28
N ASP A 87 -10.23 -7.81 -3.70
CA ASP A 87 -10.80 -9.08 -4.19
C ASP A 87 -11.54 -9.85 -3.09
N GLY A 88 -10.95 -9.92 -1.89
CA GLY A 88 -11.57 -10.55 -0.73
C GLY A 88 -12.90 -9.87 -0.35
N ALA A 89 -12.93 -8.55 -0.39
CA ALA A 89 -14.14 -7.77 -0.15
C ALA A 89 -15.26 -8.08 -1.16
N GLN A 90 -14.93 -8.18 -2.45
CA GLN A 90 -15.92 -8.53 -3.47
C GLN A 90 -16.49 -9.94 -3.30
N LEU A 91 -15.66 -10.90 -2.86
CA LEU A 91 -16.10 -12.27 -2.62
C LEU A 91 -17.08 -12.34 -1.44
N GLU A 92 -16.77 -11.69 -0.32
CA GLU A 92 -17.64 -11.65 0.87
C GLU A 92 -19.00 -10.99 0.55
N LEU A 93 -18.99 -9.90 -0.22
CA LEU A 93 -20.23 -9.24 -0.66
C LEU A 93 -21.11 -10.18 -1.50
N ARG A 94 -20.52 -10.91 -2.45
CA ARG A 94 -21.25 -11.88 -3.29
C ARG A 94 -21.85 -13.01 -2.46
N VAL A 95 -21.11 -13.53 -1.47
CA VAL A 95 -21.63 -14.58 -0.56
C VAL A 95 -22.83 -14.04 0.23
N ALA A 96 -22.72 -12.85 0.82
CA ALA A 96 -23.81 -12.23 1.57
C ALA A 96 -25.07 -11.99 0.73
N MET A 97 -24.91 -11.56 -0.53
CA MET A 97 -26.03 -11.40 -1.47
C MET A 97 -26.70 -12.72 -1.84
N THR A 98 -25.94 -13.81 -1.90
CA THR A 98 -26.47 -15.14 -2.27
C THR A 98 -27.23 -15.77 -1.09
N GLU A 99 -26.73 -15.60 0.14
CA GLU A 99 -27.39 -16.08 1.36
C GLU A 99 -28.63 -15.26 1.71
N GLY A 100 -28.60 -13.94 1.50
CA GLY A 100 -29.75 -13.06 1.71
C GLY A 100 -30.89 -13.26 0.71
N SER A 101 -30.63 -13.83 -0.46
CA SER A 101 -31.65 -14.14 -1.47
C SER A 101 -32.39 -15.47 -1.23
N LEU A 102 -31.94 -16.27 -0.26
CA LEU A 102 -32.53 -17.57 0.11
C LEU A 102 -33.54 -17.47 1.26
N HIS A 103 -33.81 -16.25 1.75
CA HIS A 103 -34.79 -15.94 2.79
C HIS A 103 -35.82 -14.92 2.30
#